data_AF-X1SWM2-F1
#
_entry.id   AF-X1SWM2-F1
#
_cell.length_a   1.000
_cell.length_b   1.000
_cell.length_c   1.000
_cell.angle_alpha   90.00
_cell.angle_beta   90.00
_cell.angle_gamma   90.00
#
_symmetry.space_group_name_H-M   'P 1'
#
loop_
_entity.id
_entity.type
_entity.pdbx_description
1 polymer ?
#
loop_
_entity_poly.entity_id
_entity_poly.type
_entity_poly.pdbx_seq_one_letter_code
_entity_poly.pdbx_strand_id
1 'polypeptide(L)'
;MSTADTRAKEQAKAQLESIVDMVKRLEHARECPGDEDCKLPDSEICAGLNLSYQEGDTATEEEREEYHDEEAARQSISEDPLSVQVRSDWHTPGDEDNKPTEYTILLCTGGPACRIIGDLDGFQQPDTAKLEYQDWFTPWAGYHDATLEDGETLLSYAQQFYFGS
;
A
#
# COMPACT_ATOMS: atom_id res chain seq x y z
N MET A 1 16.91 -10.05 -18.84
CA MET A 1 15.57 -9.62 -18.39
C MET A 1 14.64 -9.68 -19.59
N SER A 2 13.51 -10.37 -19.49
CA SER A 2 12.49 -10.41 -20.57
C SER A 2 11.71 -9.10 -20.57
N THR A 3 11.16 -8.68 -21.72
CA THR A 3 10.27 -7.50 -21.80
C THR A 3 9.07 -7.61 -20.84
N ALA A 4 8.55 -8.83 -20.65
CA ALA A 4 7.47 -9.12 -19.69
C ALA A 4 7.89 -8.83 -18.23
N ASP A 5 9.09 -9.26 -17.88
CA ASP A 5 9.67 -9.03 -16.55
C ASP A 5 9.92 -7.54 -16.29
N THR A 6 10.37 -6.79 -17.31
CA THR A 6 10.50 -5.33 -17.23
C THR A 6 9.15 -4.66 -16.95
N ARG A 7 8.10 -4.99 -17.71
CA ARG A 7 6.77 -4.39 -17.54
C ARG A 7 6.15 -4.70 -16.17
N ALA A 8 6.28 -5.94 -15.69
CA ALA A 8 5.77 -6.29 -14.37
C ALA A 8 6.55 -5.61 -13.24
N LYS A 9 7.86 -5.44 -13.41
CA LYS A 9 8.68 -4.64 -12.49
C LYS A 9 8.30 -3.15 -12.51
N GLU A 10 8.02 -2.58 -13.68
CA GLU A 10 7.53 -1.20 -13.82
C GLU A 10 6.16 -1.02 -13.17
N GLN A 11 5.26 -2.00 -13.32
CA GLN A 11 3.96 -1.98 -12.63
C GLN A 11 4.16 -2.00 -11.10
N ALA A 12 5.06 -2.86 -10.59
CA ALA A 12 5.37 -2.91 -9.17
C ALA A 12 5.88 -1.57 -8.65
N LYS A 13 6.77 -0.92 -9.41
CA LYS A 13 7.25 0.41 -9.09
C LYS A 13 6.11 1.43 -8.98
N ALA A 14 5.21 1.46 -9.97
CA ALA A 14 4.08 2.40 -9.96
C ALA A 14 3.12 2.15 -8.77
N GLN A 15 2.90 0.88 -8.42
CA GLN A 15 2.11 0.53 -7.23
C GLN A 15 2.79 0.97 -5.94
N LEU A 16 4.12 0.81 -5.84
CA LEU A 16 4.89 1.30 -4.71
C LEU A 16 4.81 2.82 -4.57
N GLU A 17 5.02 3.57 -5.66
CA GLU A 17 4.93 5.04 -5.67
C GLU A 17 3.53 5.50 -5.21
N SER A 18 2.46 4.88 -5.71
CA SER A 18 1.10 5.19 -5.27
C SER A 18 0.87 4.89 -3.78
N ILE A 19 1.41 3.79 -3.26
CA ILE A 19 1.31 3.45 -1.84
C ILE A 19 2.06 4.46 -0.97
N VAL A 20 3.23 4.90 -1.42
CA VAL A 20 4.01 5.93 -0.73
C VAL A 20 3.20 7.21 -0.60
N ASP A 21 2.54 7.66 -1.65
CA ASP A 21 1.74 8.89 -1.61
C ASP A 21 0.50 8.75 -0.71
N MET A 22 -0.16 7.58 -0.70
CA MET A 22 -1.28 7.31 0.20
C MET A 22 -0.86 7.28 1.68
N VAL A 23 0.26 6.63 2.02
CA VAL A 23 0.75 6.57 3.41
C VAL A 23 1.21 7.94 3.88
N LYS A 24 1.95 8.69 3.04
CA LYS A 24 2.33 10.07 3.35
C LYS A 24 1.12 10.95 3.62
N ARG A 25 0.05 10.83 2.81
CA ARG A 25 -1.20 11.57 3.05
C ARG A 25 -1.79 11.20 4.41
N LEU A 26 -1.92 9.91 4.72
CA LEU A 26 -2.48 9.47 6.00
C LEU A 26 -1.65 9.98 7.19
N GLU A 27 -0.33 9.91 7.11
CA GLU A 27 0.58 10.40 8.15
C GLU A 27 0.47 11.92 8.32
N HIS A 28 0.47 12.66 7.21
CA HIS A 28 0.31 14.12 7.25
C HIS A 28 -1.06 14.53 7.81
N ALA A 29 -2.16 13.91 7.37
CA ALA A 29 -3.51 14.21 7.84
C ALA A 29 -3.68 13.96 9.36
N ARG A 30 -2.92 13.04 9.95
CA ARG A 30 -2.90 12.80 11.41
C ARG A 30 -2.23 13.93 12.19
N GLU A 31 -1.25 14.60 11.59
CA GLU A 31 -0.40 15.58 12.26
C GLU A 31 -0.79 17.03 11.92
N CYS A 32 -1.39 17.26 10.76
CA CYS A 32 -1.70 18.57 10.23
C CYS A 32 -3.21 18.73 10.05
N PRO A 33 -3.86 19.69 10.74
CA PRO A 33 -5.31 19.90 10.66
C PRO A 33 -5.75 20.57 9.34
N GLY A 34 -4.85 20.84 8.40
CA GLY A 34 -5.18 21.45 7.11
C GLY A 34 -5.50 22.94 7.17
N ASP A 35 -5.00 23.66 8.17
CA ASP A 35 -5.18 25.10 8.29
C ASP A 35 -4.25 25.91 7.37
N GLU A 36 -4.34 27.24 7.45
CA GLU A 36 -3.56 28.19 6.64
C GLU A 36 -2.04 28.07 6.81
N ASP A 37 -1.56 27.38 7.85
CA ASP A 37 -0.14 27.13 8.09
C ASP A 37 0.37 25.84 7.43
N CYS A 38 -0.50 25.05 6.79
CA CYS A 38 -0.09 23.88 6.04
C CYS A 38 0.77 24.26 4.83
N LYS A 39 2.05 23.84 4.84
CA LYS A 39 3.06 24.15 3.80
C LYS A 39 3.21 23.06 2.74
N LEU A 40 2.28 22.12 2.70
CA LEU A 40 2.36 21.03 1.75
C LEU A 40 2.18 21.59 0.32
N PRO A 41 3.10 21.29 -0.61
CA PRO A 41 3.00 21.78 -1.97
C PRO A 41 1.79 21.15 -2.69
N ASP A 42 1.20 21.88 -3.64
CA ASP A 42 0.05 21.43 -4.42
C ASP A 42 0.29 20.08 -5.11
N SER A 43 1.53 19.83 -5.56
CA SER A 43 1.91 18.56 -6.18
C SER A 43 1.76 17.34 -5.25
N GLU A 44 2.09 17.48 -3.96
CA GLU A 44 1.97 16.39 -2.98
C GLU A 44 0.49 16.19 -2.58
N ILE A 45 -0.30 17.28 -2.56
CA ILE A 45 -1.74 17.21 -2.36
C ILE A 45 -2.39 16.39 -3.48
N CYS A 46 -2.11 16.76 -4.74
CA CYS A 46 -2.63 16.03 -5.89
C CYS A 46 -2.17 14.57 -5.89
N ALA A 47 -0.90 14.29 -5.57
CA ALA A 47 -0.37 12.93 -5.52
C ALA A 47 -1.10 12.06 -4.48
N GLY A 48 -1.27 12.54 -3.25
CA GLY A 48 -1.99 11.78 -2.20
C GLY A 48 -3.49 11.59 -2.47
N LEU A 49 -4.07 12.42 -3.36
CA LEU A 49 -5.45 12.26 -3.86
C LEU A 49 -5.53 11.45 -5.17
N ASN A 50 -4.40 10.94 -5.67
CA ASN A 50 -4.31 10.25 -6.97
C ASN A 50 -4.85 11.10 -8.13
N LEU A 51 -4.58 12.41 -8.08
CA LEU A 51 -4.93 13.38 -9.11
C LEU A 51 -3.72 13.68 -10.00
N SER A 52 -3.96 13.92 -11.28
CA SER A 52 -2.92 14.38 -12.19
C SER A 52 -2.49 15.81 -11.85
N TYR A 53 -1.19 16.08 -11.85
CA TYR A 53 -0.62 17.40 -11.61
C TYR A 53 0.27 17.85 -12.78
N GLN A 54 0.13 19.10 -13.20
CA GLN A 54 1.02 19.79 -14.12
C GLN A 54 1.68 20.98 -13.43
N GLU A 55 2.88 21.37 -13.88
CA GLU A 55 3.60 22.51 -13.31
C GLU A 55 2.76 23.79 -13.42
N GLY A 56 2.44 24.39 -12.27
CA GLY A 56 1.61 25.58 -12.18
C GLY A 56 0.15 25.32 -11.82
N ASP A 57 -0.27 24.05 -11.73
CA ASP A 57 -1.57 23.68 -11.16
C ASP A 57 -1.60 24.05 -9.67
N THR A 58 -2.79 24.34 -9.16
CA THR A 58 -3.01 24.69 -7.75
C THR A 58 -4.13 23.81 -7.23
N ALA A 59 -3.89 23.16 -6.09
CA ALA A 59 -4.93 22.39 -5.42
C ALA A 59 -6.02 23.35 -4.94
N THR A 60 -7.25 23.04 -5.30
CA THR A 60 -8.45 23.74 -4.86
C THR A 60 -8.62 23.65 -3.35
N GLU A 61 -9.48 24.50 -2.78
CA GLU A 61 -9.83 24.43 -1.35
C GLU A 61 -10.46 23.07 -1.00
N GLU A 62 -11.30 22.52 -1.89
CA GLU A 62 -11.94 21.21 -1.70
C GLU A 62 -10.92 20.06 -1.69
N GLU A 63 -9.96 20.04 -2.63
CA GLU A 63 -8.88 19.05 -2.64
C GLU A 63 -7.98 19.18 -1.40
N ARG A 64 -7.73 20.41 -0.94
CA ARG A 64 -6.98 20.64 0.30
C ARG A 64 -7.73 20.09 1.52
N GLU A 65 -9.02 20.36 1.63
CA GLU A 65 -9.84 19.81 2.72
C GLU A 65 -9.87 18.27 2.66
N GLU A 66 -10.09 17.69 1.48
CA GLU A 66 -10.11 16.23 1.29
C GLU A 66 -8.76 15.57 1.63
N TYR A 67 -7.65 16.19 1.24
CA TYR A 67 -6.32 15.66 1.55
C TYR A 67 -6.08 15.54 3.06
N HIS A 68 -6.52 16.54 3.83
CA HIS A 68 -6.35 16.60 5.28
C HIS A 68 -7.43 15.83 6.07
N ASP A 69 -8.40 15.24 5.39
CA ASP A 69 -9.34 14.33 6.03
C ASP A 69 -8.68 12.96 6.27
N GLU A 70 -8.35 12.68 7.54
CA GLU A 70 -7.74 11.42 7.96
C GLU A 70 -8.64 10.21 7.66
N GLU A 71 -9.96 10.35 7.82
CA GLU A 71 -10.90 9.26 7.54
C GLU A 71 -10.93 8.97 6.04
N ALA A 72 -10.93 10.00 5.20
CA ALA A 72 -10.85 9.86 3.75
C ALA A 72 -9.52 9.23 3.30
N ALA A 73 -8.39 9.62 3.90
CA ALA A 73 -7.08 9.03 3.63
C ALA A 73 -7.02 7.54 4.04
N ARG A 74 -7.64 7.18 5.17
CA ARG A 74 -7.74 5.78 5.59
C ARG A 74 -8.67 4.98 4.67
N GLN A 75 -9.77 5.59 4.24
CA GLN A 75 -10.70 4.98 3.30
C GLN A 75 -10.02 4.67 1.97
N SER A 76 -9.25 5.60 1.40
CA SER A 76 -8.54 5.37 0.13
C SER A 76 -7.58 4.19 0.22
N ILE A 77 -6.85 4.03 1.34
CA ILE A 77 -6.01 2.85 1.57
C ILE A 77 -6.86 1.58 1.68
N SER A 78 -7.98 1.62 2.41
CA SER A 78 -8.82 0.44 2.61
C SER A 78 -9.48 -0.08 1.34
N GLU A 79 -9.73 0.79 0.37
CA GLU A 79 -10.39 0.49 -0.90
C GLU A 79 -9.40 0.17 -2.04
N ASP A 80 -8.09 0.41 -1.84
CA ASP A 80 -7.06 0.21 -2.85
C ASP A 80 -6.83 -1.26 -3.25
N PRO A 81 -6.77 -2.25 -2.33
CA PRO A 81 -6.54 -3.64 -2.72
C PRO A 81 -7.69 -4.29 -3.48
N LEU A 82 -7.36 -5.17 -4.41
CA LEU A 82 -8.31 -6.11 -5.02
C LEU A 82 -8.72 -7.24 -4.08
N SER A 83 -7.83 -7.66 -3.17
CA SER A 83 -8.15 -8.67 -2.15
C SER A 83 -7.15 -8.67 -1.00
N VAL A 84 -7.62 -8.91 0.21
CA VAL A 84 -6.80 -9.20 1.38
C VAL A 84 -7.06 -10.65 1.81
N GLN A 85 -6.01 -11.42 1.99
CA GLN A 85 -6.10 -12.84 2.37
C GLN A 85 -5.07 -13.16 3.45
N VAL A 86 -5.40 -14.15 4.26
CA VAL A 86 -4.53 -14.66 5.32
C VAL A 86 -4.43 -16.18 5.22
N ARG A 87 -3.34 -16.73 5.74
CA ARG A 87 -3.19 -18.17 5.89
C ARG A 87 -2.52 -18.51 7.21
N SER A 88 -2.90 -19.65 7.77
CA SER A 88 -2.27 -20.24 8.94
C SER A 88 -1.31 -21.35 8.51
N ASP A 89 -0.36 -21.63 9.38
CA ASP A 89 0.52 -22.79 9.24
C ASP A 89 -0.25 -24.12 9.41
N TRP A 90 0.51 -25.20 9.17
CA TRP A 90 0.05 -26.55 9.48
C TRP A 90 -0.39 -26.66 10.94
N HIS A 91 -1.68 -26.94 11.14
CA HIS A 91 -2.28 -27.10 12.46
C HIS A 91 -3.00 -28.46 12.57
N THR A 92 -3.26 -28.88 13.81
CA THR A 92 -4.01 -30.12 14.06
C THR A 92 -5.50 -29.88 13.79
N PRO A 93 -6.24 -30.80 13.14
CA PRO A 93 -7.67 -30.67 12.99
C PRO A 93 -8.38 -30.53 14.36
N GLY A 94 -9.18 -29.46 14.52
CA GLY A 94 -9.89 -29.17 15.77
C GLY A 94 -9.10 -28.32 16.77
N ASP A 95 -7.90 -27.85 16.41
CA ASP A 95 -7.18 -26.85 17.18
C ASP A 95 -7.88 -25.49 17.07
N GLU A 96 -8.15 -24.86 18.21
CA GLU A 96 -8.80 -23.55 18.31
C GLU A 96 -7.80 -22.39 18.16
N ASP A 97 -6.48 -22.66 18.22
CA ASP A 97 -5.42 -21.66 18.07
C ASP A 97 -4.83 -21.67 16.63
N ASN A 98 -5.70 -21.68 15.63
CA ASN A 98 -5.32 -21.71 14.20
C ASN A 98 -5.12 -20.30 13.62
N LYS A 99 -4.46 -19.41 14.37
CA LYS A 99 -4.26 -18.02 13.98
C LYS A 99 -3.44 -17.90 12.69
N PRO A 100 -3.76 -16.95 11.80
CA PRO A 100 -2.97 -16.75 10.61
C PRO A 100 -1.55 -16.27 10.96
N THR A 101 -0.56 -16.75 10.22
CA THR A 101 0.85 -16.41 10.38
C THR A 101 1.39 -15.60 9.21
N GLU A 102 0.69 -15.60 8.08
CA GLU A 102 1.07 -14.86 6.88
C GLU A 102 -0.15 -14.20 6.25
N TYR A 103 0.08 -13.07 5.58
CA TYR A 103 -0.93 -12.34 4.83
C TYR A 103 -0.50 -12.06 3.40
N THR A 104 -1.48 -11.77 2.55
CA THR A 104 -1.25 -11.19 1.23
C THR A 104 -2.30 -10.14 0.87
N ILE A 105 -1.84 -9.05 0.27
CA ILE A 105 -2.66 -7.97 -0.26
C ILE A 105 -2.42 -7.92 -1.77
N LEU A 106 -3.44 -8.24 -2.57
CA LEU A 106 -3.36 -8.18 -4.04
C LEU A 106 -3.71 -6.77 -4.50
N LEU A 107 -2.79 -6.10 -5.19
CA LEU A 107 -2.95 -4.71 -5.62
C LEU A 107 -3.41 -4.62 -7.08
N CYS A 108 -2.86 -5.46 -7.96
CA CYS A 108 -3.30 -5.54 -9.34
C CYS A 108 -3.13 -6.96 -9.89
N THR A 109 -3.87 -7.29 -10.94
CA THR A 109 -3.85 -8.61 -11.59
C THR A 109 -3.87 -8.50 -13.10
N GLY A 110 -3.57 -9.61 -13.80
CA GLY A 110 -3.69 -9.68 -15.26
C GLY A 110 -2.42 -9.35 -16.05
N GLY A 111 -1.25 -9.82 -15.60
CA GLY A 111 0.00 -9.83 -16.40
C GLY A 111 0.35 -8.46 -16.99
N PRO A 112 0.56 -7.44 -16.13
CA PRO A 112 1.25 -7.55 -14.84
C PRO A 112 0.35 -7.69 -13.60
N ALA A 113 0.84 -8.39 -12.58
CA ALA A 113 0.21 -8.53 -11.26
C ALA A 113 1.19 -8.11 -10.14
N CYS A 114 0.68 -7.49 -9.09
CA CYS A 114 1.44 -7.00 -7.95
C CYS A 114 0.72 -7.35 -6.64
N ARG A 115 1.49 -7.74 -5.63
CA ARG A 115 0.98 -8.04 -4.30
C ARG A 115 1.98 -7.67 -3.21
N ILE A 116 1.49 -7.40 -2.02
CA ILE A 116 2.28 -7.38 -0.80
C ILE A 116 2.12 -8.72 -0.11
N ILE A 117 3.21 -9.27 0.40
CA ILE A 117 3.22 -10.42 1.31
C ILE A 117 3.96 -10.06 2.59
N GLY A 118 3.59 -10.72 3.68
CA GLY A 118 4.24 -10.50 4.95
C GLY A 118 3.80 -11.49 6.02
N ASP A 119 4.53 -11.47 7.12
CA ASP A 119 4.29 -12.28 8.31
C ASP A 119 3.45 -11.47 9.31
N LEU A 120 2.63 -12.17 10.08
CA LEU A 120 1.86 -11.61 11.19
C LEU A 120 2.53 -11.98 12.53
N ASP A 121 2.55 -11.04 13.46
CA ASP A 121 3.02 -11.26 14.82
C ASP A 121 1.97 -11.99 15.69
N GLY A 122 2.32 -12.23 16.96
CA GLY A 122 1.41 -12.88 17.92
C GLY A 122 0.12 -12.11 18.23
N PHE A 123 0.04 -10.84 17.85
CA PHE A 123 -1.14 -9.97 17.97
C PHE A 123 -1.91 -9.82 16.66
N GLN A 124 -1.61 -10.66 15.65
CA GLN A 124 -2.18 -10.59 14.29
C GLN A 124 -1.95 -9.22 13.62
N GLN A 125 -0.84 -8.57 13.94
CA GLN A 125 -0.38 -7.35 13.27
C GLN A 125 0.70 -7.70 12.25
N PRO A 126 0.75 -7.02 11.10
CA PRO A 126 1.88 -7.14 10.17
C PRO A 126 3.22 -6.84 10.87
N ASP A 127 4.16 -7.77 10.76
CA ASP A 127 5.55 -7.66 11.24
C ASP A 127 6.54 -7.43 10.08
N THR A 128 6.22 -7.97 8.90
CA THR A 128 7.02 -7.80 7.69
C THR A 128 6.15 -7.41 6.51
N ALA A 129 6.71 -6.70 5.53
CA ALA A 129 6.02 -6.39 4.27
C ALA A 129 7.03 -6.41 3.11
N LYS A 130 6.68 -7.12 2.03
CA LYS A 130 7.50 -7.21 0.82
C LYS A 130 6.60 -7.11 -0.41
N LEU A 131 7.01 -6.27 -1.36
CA LEU A 131 6.35 -6.17 -2.64
C LEU A 131 6.85 -7.28 -3.57
N GLU A 132 5.91 -8.00 -4.17
CA GLU A 132 6.16 -8.99 -5.21
C GLU A 132 5.40 -8.65 -6.48
N TYR A 133 5.97 -9.06 -7.61
CA TYR A 133 5.38 -8.88 -8.92
C TYR A 133 5.46 -10.15 -9.76
N GLN A 134 4.59 -10.23 -10.76
CA GLN A 134 4.49 -11.36 -11.66
C GLN A 134 3.97 -10.91 -13.03
N ASP A 135 4.46 -11.54 -14.10
CA ASP A 135 3.79 -11.52 -15.40
C ASP A 135 3.26 -12.92 -15.75
N TRP A 136 2.43 -13.03 -16.78
CA TRP A 136 1.84 -14.29 -17.21
C TRP A 136 2.90 -15.39 -17.37
N PHE A 137 2.57 -16.55 -16.79
CA PHE A 137 3.40 -17.77 -16.82
C PHE A 137 4.79 -17.63 -16.16
N THR A 138 5.03 -16.58 -15.40
CA THR A 138 6.24 -16.42 -14.57
C THR A 138 5.91 -16.71 -13.11
N PRO A 139 6.86 -17.20 -12.29
CA PRO A 139 6.70 -17.19 -10.83
C PRO A 139 6.63 -15.75 -10.30
N TRP A 140 6.10 -15.58 -9.08
CA TRP A 140 6.25 -14.33 -8.35
C TRP A 140 7.73 -14.06 -8.05
N ALA A 141 8.13 -12.81 -8.19
CA ALA A 141 9.48 -12.33 -7.89
C ALA A 141 9.42 -11.16 -6.92
N GLY A 142 10.39 -11.08 -6.01
CA GLY A 142 10.54 -9.94 -5.10
C GLY A 142 10.95 -8.68 -5.84
N TYR A 143 10.33 -7.55 -5.49
CA TYR A 143 10.74 -6.23 -5.95
C TYR A 143 11.91 -5.73 -5.10
N HIS A 144 13.13 -5.90 -5.59
CA HIS A 144 14.36 -5.60 -4.84
C HIS A 144 14.90 -4.17 -5.03
N ASP A 145 14.20 -3.33 -5.80
CA ASP A 145 14.58 -1.93 -5.99
C ASP A 145 14.01 -1.02 -4.88
N ALA A 146 13.15 -1.57 -4.01
CA ALA A 146 12.64 -0.87 -2.83
C ALA A 146 13.78 -0.57 -1.83
N THR A 147 13.78 0.65 -1.33
CA THR A 147 14.64 1.11 -0.23
C THR A 147 14.15 0.57 1.12
N LEU A 148 14.89 0.85 2.20
CA LEU A 148 14.43 0.52 3.55
C LEU A 148 13.17 1.33 3.93
N GLU A 149 13.14 2.62 3.57
CA GLU A 149 12.00 3.51 3.81
C GLU A 149 10.75 3.04 3.03
N ASP A 150 10.93 2.54 1.81
CA ASP A 150 9.84 1.90 1.05
C ASP A 150 9.31 0.66 1.78
N GLY A 151 10.18 -0.14 2.39
CA GLY A 151 9.80 -1.31 3.19
C GLY A 151 8.98 -0.94 4.42
N GLU A 152 9.37 0.11 5.13
CA GLU A 152 8.61 0.67 6.26
C GLU A 152 7.25 1.21 5.80
N THR A 153 7.22 1.86 4.65
CA THR A 153 5.98 2.38 4.06
C THR A 153 5.00 1.25 3.68
N LEU A 154 5.49 0.17 3.06
CA LEU A 154 4.68 -1.01 2.76
C LEU A 154 4.12 -1.66 4.05
N LEU A 155 4.90 -1.64 5.13
CA LEU A 155 4.46 -2.14 6.44
C LEU A 155 3.37 -1.24 7.03
N SER A 156 3.57 0.08 7.04
CA SER A 156 2.58 1.07 7.49
C SER A 156 1.27 0.96 6.70
N TYR A 157 1.36 0.76 5.39
CA TYR A 157 0.20 0.49 4.53
C TYR A 157 -0.51 -0.79 4.95
N ALA A 158 0.22 -1.90 5.11
CA ALA A 158 -0.36 -3.18 5.51
C ALA A 158 -1.03 -3.11 6.89
N GLN A 159 -0.49 -2.34 7.83
CA GLN A 159 -1.07 -2.14 9.16
C GLN A 159 -2.43 -1.42 9.17
N GLN A 160 -2.88 -0.85 8.04
CA GLN A 160 -4.22 -0.28 7.93
C GLN A 160 -5.32 -1.36 7.77
N PHE A 161 -4.95 -2.63 7.55
CA PHE A 161 -5.88 -3.74 7.39
C PHE A 161 -5.96 -4.60 8.65
N TYR A 162 -7.11 -5.25 8.81
CA TYR A 162 -7.35 -6.19 9.90
C TYR A 162 -7.15 -7.63 9.42
N PHE A 163 -6.27 -8.38 10.08
CA PHE A 163 -5.88 -9.76 9.70
C PHE A 163 -6.23 -10.83 10.76
N GLY A 164 -6.72 -10.42 11.93
CA GLY A 164 -7.13 -11.33 13.01
C GLY A 164 -8.59 -11.75 12.90
N SER A 165 -8.98 -12.87 13.51
CA SER A 165 -10.36 -13.41 13.48
C SER A 165 -11.14 -13.08 14.74
#